data_AF-A0A7R9V7X8-F1
#
_entry.id   AF-A0A7R9V7X8-F1
#
_cell.length_a   1.000
_cell.length_b   1.000
_cell.length_c   1.000
_cell.angle_alpha   90.00
_cell.angle_beta   90.00
_cell.angle_gamma   90.00
#
_symmetry.space_group_name_H-M   'P 1'
#
loop_
_entity.id
_entity.type
_entity.pdbx_description
1 polymer ?
#
loop_
_entity_poly.entity_id
_entity_poly.type
_entity_poly.pdbx_seq_one_letter_code
_entity_poly.pdbx_strand_id
1 'polypeptide(L)'
;MSGPTLSDRMNINSQIEHLQAKYVGTGHADLTRFEWAINIHRDSYASYVGHHNMMAYFATVENESIGRVKYEFLQRMLLPCGIPPRRDDEEASEEEQEERDAAPPKKKKDEEESEE
;
A
#
# COMPACT_ATOMS: atom_id res chain seq x y z
N MET A 1 7.20 39.09 -3.86
CA MET A 1 8.00 37.98 -3.31
C MET A 1 8.12 36.95 -4.42
N SER A 2 9.31 36.71 -4.96
CA SER A 2 9.51 35.64 -5.95
C SER A 2 9.26 34.29 -5.28
N GLY A 3 8.44 33.45 -5.92
CA GLY A 3 8.22 32.07 -5.48
C GLY A 3 9.50 31.23 -5.61
N PRO A 4 9.54 30.06 -4.96
CA PRO A 4 10.69 29.17 -4.98
C PRO A 4 11.04 28.77 -6.42
N THR A 5 12.33 28.80 -6.74
CA THR A 5 12.84 28.46 -8.07
C THR A 5 12.77 26.95 -8.30
N LEU A 6 12.82 26.49 -9.55
CA LEU A 6 12.81 25.06 -9.87
C LEU A 6 13.96 24.31 -9.19
N SER A 7 15.12 24.96 -9.06
CA SER A 7 16.30 24.44 -8.35
C SER A 7 16.02 24.23 -6.85
N ASP A 8 15.29 25.15 -6.21
CA ASP A 8 14.90 25.00 -4.80
C ASP A 8 13.97 23.79 -4.61
N ARG A 9 13.04 23.56 -5.53
CA ARG A 9 12.12 22.41 -5.48
C ARG A 9 12.86 21.07 -5.62
N MET A 10 13.84 21.00 -6.52
CA MET A 10 14.64 19.78 -6.71
C MET A 10 15.52 19.48 -5.48
N ASN A 11 16.08 20.51 -4.87
CA ASN A 11 16.85 20.38 -3.64
C ASN A 11 16.00 19.90 -2.46
N ILE A 12 14.75 20.35 -2.37
CA ILE A 12 13.79 19.89 -1.36
C ILE A 12 13.47 18.40 -1.56
N ASN A 13 13.17 17.98 -2.80
CA ASN A 13 12.83 16.59 -3.08
C ASN A 13 13.97 15.63 -2.74
N SER A 14 15.22 15.97 -3.09
CA SER A 14 16.38 15.14 -2.77
C SER A 14 16.60 14.97 -1.25
N GLN A 15 16.33 16.01 -0.46
CA GLN A 15 16.42 15.94 1.00
C GLN A 15 15.34 15.03 1.59
N ILE A 16 14.11 15.08 1.07
CA ILE A 16 13.02 14.22 1.51
C ILE A 16 13.31 12.76 1.18
N GLU A 17 13.76 12.48 -0.05
CA GLU A 17 14.15 11.13 -0.47
C GLU A 17 15.28 10.58 0.41
N HIS A 18 16.26 11.42 0.78
CA HIS A 18 17.32 11.02 1.70
C HIS A 18 16.79 10.62 3.08
N LEU A 19 15.83 11.38 3.62
CA LEU A 19 15.21 11.07 4.92
C LEU A 19 14.38 9.79 4.84
N GLN A 20 13.63 9.59 3.76
CA GLN A 20 12.83 8.38 3.53
C GLN A 20 13.70 7.12 3.40
N ALA A 21 14.87 7.23 2.78
CA ALA A 21 15.83 6.14 2.69
C ALA A 21 16.45 5.78 4.05
N LYS A 22 16.62 6.77 4.94
CA LYS A 22 17.25 6.58 6.25
C LYS A 22 16.27 6.11 7.34
N TYR A 23 15.05 6.62 7.31
CA TYR A 23 14.05 6.40 8.35
C TYR A 23 12.81 5.73 7.75
N VAL A 24 12.72 4.42 7.93
CA VAL A 24 11.57 3.62 7.52
C VAL A 24 10.30 4.19 8.17
N GLY A 25 9.23 4.35 7.39
CA GLY A 25 7.97 4.92 7.86
C GLY A 25 7.81 6.43 7.64
N THR A 26 8.84 7.12 7.14
CA THR A 26 8.73 8.54 6.76
C THR A 26 7.74 8.71 5.60
N GLY A 27 6.67 9.49 5.82
CA GLY A 27 5.60 9.69 4.84
C GLY A 27 5.92 10.71 3.73
N HIS A 28 5.01 10.81 2.76
CA HIS A 28 4.93 11.86 1.74
C HIS A 28 3.46 12.20 1.44
N ALA A 29 3.22 13.21 0.61
CA ALA A 29 1.87 13.70 0.30
C ALA A 29 0.96 12.63 -0.33
N ASP A 30 1.55 11.73 -1.12
CA ASP A 30 0.82 10.66 -1.83
C ASP A 30 0.78 9.33 -1.05
N LEU A 31 1.15 9.34 0.24
CA LEU A 31 1.13 8.14 1.07
C LEU A 31 -0.31 7.64 1.22
N THR A 32 -0.55 6.38 0.85
CA THR A 32 -1.88 5.80 0.96
C THR A 32 -2.25 5.54 2.42
N ARG A 33 -3.57 5.51 2.71
CA ARG A 33 -4.07 5.13 4.04
C ARG A 33 -3.57 3.74 4.46
N PHE A 34 -3.45 2.83 3.50
CA PHE A 34 -2.97 1.47 3.74
C PHE A 34 -1.50 1.44 4.15
N GLU A 35 -0.61 2.14 3.44
CA GLU A 35 0.81 2.22 3.78
C GLU A 35 1.02 2.88 5.14
N TRP A 36 0.27 3.95 5.43
CA TRP A 36 0.30 4.59 6.74
C TRP A 36 -0.11 3.62 7.85
N ALA A 37 -1.21 2.87 7.67
CA ALA A 37 -1.68 1.89 8.63
C ALA A 37 -0.64 0.77 8.87
N ILE A 38 0.02 0.27 7.82
CA ILE A 38 1.09 -0.73 7.96
C ILE A 38 2.21 -0.21 8.85
N ASN A 39 2.68 1.01 8.63
CA ASN A 39 3.76 1.60 9.42
C ASN A 39 3.37 1.71 10.89
N ILE A 40 2.16 2.21 11.19
CA ILE A 40 1.65 2.30 12.57
C ILE A 40 1.58 0.93 13.26
N HIS A 41 1.10 -0.10 12.55
CA HIS A 41 1.03 -1.44 13.14
C HIS A 41 2.42 -2.03 13.39
N ARG A 42 3.35 -1.84 12.45
CA ARG A 42 4.75 -2.30 12.63
C ARG A 42 5.42 -1.58 13.79
N ASP A 43 5.23 -0.28 13.95
CA ASP A 43 5.76 0.49 15.09
C ASP A 43 5.17 0.02 16.42
N SER A 44 3.88 -0.32 16.42
CA SER A 44 3.20 -0.89 17.59
C SER A 44 3.79 -2.25 17.98
N TYR A 45 3.92 -3.17 17.02
CA TYR A 45 4.54 -4.48 17.26
C TYR A 45 6.00 -4.37 17.69
N ALA A 46 6.79 -3.48 17.08
CA ALA A 46 8.16 -3.21 17.49
C ALA A 46 8.22 -2.72 18.94
N SER A 47 7.29 -1.85 19.34
CA SER A 47 7.17 -1.36 20.72
C SER A 47 6.78 -2.49 21.68
N TYR A 48 5.82 -3.35 21.33
CA TYR A 48 5.45 -4.50 22.18
C TYR A 48 6.61 -5.47 22.36
N VAL A 49 7.40 -5.68 21.30
CA VAL A 49 8.54 -6.60 21.32
C VAL A 49 9.73 -6.02 22.09
N GLY A 50 9.94 -4.70 22.01
CA GLY A 50 11.04 -4.00 22.69
C GLY A 50 10.83 -3.77 24.18
N HIS A 51 9.58 -3.67 24.64
CA HIS A 51 9.24 -3.36 26.03
C HIS A 51 8.83 -4.61 26.81
N HIS A 52 9.66 -5.03 27.75
CA HIS A 52 9.45 -6.28 28.51
C HIS A 52 8.13 -6.31 29.30
N ASN A 53 7.73 -5.17 29.89
CA ASN A 53 6.47 -5.05 30.62
C ASN A 53 5.24 -5.28 29.72
N MET A 54 5.25 -4.74 28.49
CA MET A 54 4.18 -4.97 27.52
C MET A 54 4.15 -6.44 27.10
N MET A 55 5.29 -7.02 26.78
CA MET A 55 5.37 -8.43 26.37
C MET A 55 4.88 -9.38 27.48
N ALA A 56 5.25 -9.11 28.73
CA ALA A 56 4.79 -9.89 29.89
C ALA A 56 3.28 -9.77 30.11
N TYR A 57 2.72 -8.58 29.90
CA TYR A 57 1.27 -8.36 29.95
C TYR A 57 0.54 -9.22 28.90
N PHE A 58 0.95 -9.15 27.63
CA PHE A 58 0.35 -9.96 26.56
C PHE A 58 0.49 -11.47 26.81
N ALA A 59 1.68 -11.92 27.22
CA ALA A 59 1.91 -13.34 27.54
C ALA A 59 1.03 -13.84 28.69
N THR A 60 0.76 -13.00 29.69
CA THR A 60 -0.12 -13.34 30.82
C THR A 60 -1.58 -13.43 30.37
N VAL A 61 -2.04 -12.49 29.54
CA VAL A 61 -3.43 -12.46 29.05
C VAL A 61 -3.72 -13.61 28.08
N GLU A 62 -2.77 -13.92 27.20
CA GLU A 62 -2.91 -15.02 26.23
C GLU A 62 -2.58 -16.40 26.83
N ASN A 63 -2.08 -16.45 28.07
CA ASN A 63 -1.62 -17.65 28.76
C ASN A 63 -0.62 -18.47 27.92
N GLU A 64 0.29 -17.77 27.25
CA GLU A 64 1.30 -18.34 26.38
C GLU A 64 2.70 -17.93 26.84
N SER A 65 3.71 -18.73 26.47
CA SER A 65 5.09 -18.38 26.81
C SER A 65 5.47 -17.04 26.16
N ILE A 66 6.25 -16.22 26.87
CA ILE A 66 6.80 -14.94 26.36
C ILE A 66 7.49 -15.15 24.99
N GLY A 67 8.21 -16.26 24.83
CA GLY A 67 8.87 -16.60 23.57
C GLY A 67 7.89 -16.85 22.41
N ARG A 68 6.75 -17.51 22.66
CA ARG A 68 5.73 -17.73 21.64
C ARG A 68 5.05 -16.43 21.22
N VAL A 69 4.61 -15.61 22.18
CA VAL A 69 3.96 -14.32 21.90
C VAL A 69 4.92 -13.40 21.12
N LYS A 70 6.21 -13.38 21.50
CA LYS A 70 7.23 -12.64 20.76
C LYS A 70 7.38 -13.13 19.32
N TYR A 71 7.43 -14.45 19.12
CA TYR A 71 7.50 -15.05 17.78
C TYR A 71 6.28 -14.67 16.94
N GLU A 72 5.09 -14.76 17.52
CA GLU A 72 3.84 -14.41 16.85
C GLU A 72 3.79 -12.94 16.45
N PHE A 73 4.16 -12.01 17.34
CA PHE A 73 4.22 -10.59 16.98
C PHE A 73 5.22 -10.31 15.85
N LEU A 74 6.37 -10.97 15.84
CA LEU A 74 7.32 -10.85 14.73
C LEU A 74 6.75 -11.37 13.39
N GLN A 75 5.97 -12.47 13.41
CA GLN A 75 5.28 -12.95 12.20
C GLN A 75 4.21 -11.98 11.72
N ARG A 76 3.44 -11.39 12.64
CA ARG A 76 2.39 -10.41 12.32
C ARG A 76 2.94 -9.10 11.72
N MET A 77 4.24 -8.80 11.86
CA MET A 77 4.85 -7.62 11.23
C MET A 77 4.93 -7.70 9.69
N LEU A 78 4.82 -8.91 9.09
CA LEU A 78 4.92 -9.08 7.64
C LEU A 78 3.77 -8.38 6.90
N LEU A 79 2.53 -8.74 7.23
CA LEU A 79 1.29 -8.20 6.65
C LEU A 79 0.26 -7.89 7.75
N PRO A 80 0.53 -6.87 8.60
CA PRO A 80 -0.33 -6.60 9.76
C PRO A 80 -1.73 -6.12 9.37
N CYS A 81 -1.89 -5.55 8.16
CA CYS A 81 -3.14 -5.03 7.62
C CYS A 81 -3.71 -5.92 6.49
N GLY A 82 -3.16 -7.11 6.27
CA GLY A 82 -3.54 -7.97 5.15
C GLY A 82 -2.93 -7.54 3.81
N ILE A 83 -3.54 -7.99 2.70
CA ILE A 83 -3.09 -7.71 1.34
C ILE A 83 -3.44 -6.26 0.99
N PRO A 84 -2.53 -5.49 0.36
CA PRO A 84 -2.84 -4.15 -0.13
C PRO A 84 -4.10 -4.13 -1.01
N PRO A 85 -4.96 -3.10 -0.88
CA PRO A 85 -6.05 -2.90 -1.82
C PRO A 85 -5.48 -2.71 -3.23
N ARG A 86 -6.23 -3.16 -4.25
CA ARG A 86 -5.90 -2.83 -5.65
C ARG A 86 -5.94 -1.31 -5.80
N ARG A 87 -5.02 -0.78 -6.60
CA ARG A 87 -5.01 0.67 -6.86
C ARG A 87 -6.20 1.01 -7.74
N ASP A 88 -6.87 2.11 -7.48
CA ASP A 88 -8.01 2.58 -8.29
C ASP A 88 -7.63 2.67 -9.79
N ASP A 89 -6.37 2.95 -10.10
CA ASP A 89 -5.81 2.99 -11.47
C ASP A 89 -5.80 1.61 -12.17
N GLU A 90 -5.66 0.54 -11.38
CA GLU A 90 -5.67 -0.85 -11.88
C GLU A 90 -7.12 -1.33 -12.06
N GLU A 91 -8.03 -0.94 -11.16
CA GLU A 91 -9.47 -1.24 -11.28
C GLU A 91 -10.08 -0.57 -12.52
N ALA A 92 -9.75 0.70 -12.78
CA ALA A 92 -10.17 1.40 -13.99
C ALA A 92 -9.64 0.72 -15.27
N SER A 93 -8.41 0.20 -15.24
CA SER A 93 -7.81 -0.49 -16.39
C SER A 93 -8.44 -1.86 -16.65
N GLU A 94 -8.85 -2.58 -15.61
CA GLU A 94 -9.53 -3.87 -15.73
C GLU A 94 -10.98 -3.69 -16.19
N GLU A 95 -11.70 -2.69 -15.68
CA GLU A 95 -13.05 -2.34 -16.12
C GLU A 95 -13.08 -1.90 -17.59
N GLU A 96 -12.13 -1.06 -18.02
CA GLU A 96 -12.01 -0.64 -19.42
C GLU A 96 -11.65 -1.81 -20.35
N GLN A 97 -10.90 -2.79 -19.85
CA GLN A 97 -10.46 -3.95 -20.63
C GLN A 97 -11.57 -5.01 -20.71
N GLU A 98 -12.33 -5.20 -19.64
CA GLU A 98 -13.55 -6.03 -19.63
C GLU A 98 -14.66 -5.42 -20.50
N GLU A 99 -14.82 -4.10 -20.51
CA GLU A 99 -15.75 -3.41 -21.43
C GLU A 99 -15.33 -3.55 -22.91
N ARG A 100 -14.02 -3.50 -23.19
CA ARG A 100 -13.48 -3.75 -24.54
C ARG A 100 -13.68 -5.20 -24.99
N ASP A 101 -13.48 -6.16 -24.09
CA ASP A 101 -13.60 -7.60 -24.39
C ASP A 101 -15.06 -8.07 -24.44
N ALA A 102 -15.98 -7.38 -23.76
CA ALA A 102 -17.42 -7.65 -23.79
C ALA A 102 -18.15 -7.10 -25.04
N ALA A 103 -17.47 -6.29 -25.87
CA ALA A 103 -18.09 -5.72 -27.07
C ALA A 103 -18.39 -6.82 -28.11
N PRO A 104 -19.66 -7.02 -28.52
CA PRO A 104 -19.99 -8.06 -29.49
C PRO A 104 -19.37 -7.73 -30.86
N PRO A 105 -18.86 -8.73 -31.60
CA PRO A 105 -18.26 -8.49 -32.91
C PRO A 105 -19.30 -7.87 -33.84
N LYS A 106 -18.99 -6.68 -34.37
CA LYS A 106 -19.86 -5.97 -35.31
C LYS A 106 -20.11 -6.89 -36.52
N LYS A 107 -21.36 -7.33 -36.70
CA LYS A 107 -21.79 -8.06 -37.89
C LYS A 107 -21.48 -7.18 -39.11
N LYS A 108 -20.58 -7.64 -39.98
CA LYS A 108 -20.49 -7.11 -41.35
C LYS A 108 -21.87 -7.33 -41.94
N LYS A 109 -22.56 -6.24 -42.26
CA LYS A 109 -23.80 -6.28 -43.03
C LYS A 109 -23.32 -6.57 -44.45
N ASP A 110 -23.39 -7.82 -44.85
CA ASP A 110 -23.13 -8.23 -46.22
C ASP A 110 -24.06 -7.41 -47.12
N GLU A 111 -23.47 -6.56 -47.96
CA GLU A 111 -24.15 -5.89 -49.06
C GLU A 111 -24.43 -6.96 -50.12
N GLU A 112 -25.63 -7.53 -50.09
CA GLU A 112 -26.15 -8.32 -51.19
C GLU A 112 -27.67 -8.07 -51.33
N GLU A 113 -28.01 -7.06 -52.13
CA GLU A 113 -29.25 -6.88 -52.90
C GLU A 113 -29.03 -5.58 -53.70
N SER A 114 -29.10 -5.50 -55.02
CA SER A 114 -29.87 -6.29 -55.99
C SER A 114 -29.21 -6.15 -57.36
N GLU A 115 -28.98 -7.28 -58.03
CA GLU A 115 -28.94 -7.33 -59.49
C GLU A 115 -30.32 -6.89 -60.03
N GLU A 116 -30.33 -5.90 -60.92
CA GLU A 116 -31.29 -5.79 -62.02
C GLU A 116 -30.57 -5.20 -63.25
#